data_AF-A0A7C1B1J0-F1
#
_entry.id   AF-A0A7C1B1J0-F1
#
_cell.length_a   1.000
_cell.length_b   1.000
_cell.length_c   1.000
_cell.angle_alpha   90.00
_cell.angle_beta   90.00
_cell.angle_gamma   90.00
#
_symmetry.space_group_name_H-M   'P 1'
#
loop_
_entity.id
_entity.type
_entity.pdbx_description
1 polymer ?
#
loop_
_entity_poly.entity_id
_entity_poly.type
_entity_poly.pdbx_seq_one_letter_code
_entity_poly.pdbx_strand_id
1 'polypeptide(L)' 'IKELDPKKYGILVQSPPYKSGLLLPDLEGIDTPEKQILIACYKAGIDPQKEAFLIYRFKAKKYSS' A
#
# COMPACT_ATOMS: atom_id res chain seq x y z
N ILE A 1 -4.44 10.36 -5.57
CA ILE A 1 -5.06 9.13 -4.99
C ILE A 1 -5.95 8.41 -6.01
N LYS A 2 -6.82 9.11 -6.78
CA LYS A 2 -7.71 8.50 -7.81
C LYS A 2 -7.02 7.62 -8.87
N GLU A 3 -5.72 7.74 -9.06
CA GLU A 3 -4.96 6.95 -10.06
C GLU A 3 -4.48 5.58 -9.55
N LEU A 4 -4.69 5.26 -8.28
CA LEU A 4 -4.14 4.07 -7.64
C LEU A 4 -5.20 2.96 -7.60
N ASP A 5 -5.41 2.33 -8.75
CA ASP A 5 -6.32 1.18 -8.88
C ASP A 5 -5.77 -0.03 -8.09
N PRO A 6 -6.39 -0.44 -6.96
CA PRO A 6 -5.87 -1.50 -6.09
C PRO A 6 -5.79 -2.87 -6.78
N LYS A 7 -6.55 -3.08 -7.86
CA LYS A 7 -6.49 -4.32 -8.66
C LYS A 7 -5.28 -4.36 -9.57
N LYS A 8 -4.73 -3.20 -9.96
CA LYS A 8 -3.61 -3.11 -10.91
C LYS A 8 -2.28 -2.86 -10.23
N TYR A 9 -2.27 -2.10 -9.14
CA TYR A 9 -1.04 -1.64 -8.50
C TYR A 9 -0.94 -2.11 -7.05
N GLY A 10 0.23 -2.65 -6.71
CA GLY A 10 0.67 -2.76 -5.33
C GLY A 10 1.24 -1.43 -4.86
N ILE A 11 1.31 -1.25 -3.54
CA ILE A 11 1.89 -0.07 -2.92
C ILE A 11 2.96 -0.41 -1.91
N LEU A 12 3.91 0.49 -1.74
CA LEU A 12 4.86 0.51 -0.64
C LEU A 12 4.74 1.85 0.07
N VAL A 13 4.54 1.81 1.39
CA VAL A 13 4.55 2.99 2.26
C VAL A 13 5.87 3.04 3.03
N GLN A 14 6.41 4.23 3.24
CA GLN A 14 7.65 4.43 3.99
C GLN A 14 7.56 5.68 4.87
N SER A 15 7.84 5.55 6.16
CA SER A 15 7.99 6.65 7.12
C SER A 15 9.37 6.54 7.79
N PRO A 16 10.15 7.64 7.86
CA PRO A 16 11.42 7.65 8.56
C PRO A 16 11.27 7.29 10.05
N PRO A 17 12.31 6.68 10.67
CA PRO A 17 13.58 6.30 10.06
C PRO A 17 13.59 4.88 9.48
N TYR A 18 12.63 4.03 9.83
CA TYR A 18 12.69 2.58 9.52
C TYR A 18 11.32 1.91 9.31
N LYS A 19 10.21 2.66 9.26
CA LYS A 19 8.89 2.07 9.04
C LYS A 19 8.63 1.91 7.56
N SER A 20 8.28 0.69 7.14
CA SER A 20 7.84 0.42 5.78
C SER A 20 6.83 -0.72 5.73
N GLY A 21 5.93 -0.66 4.76
CA GLY A 21 4.95 -1.72 4.53
C GLY A 21 4.62 -1.83 3.06
N LEU A 22 4.40 -3.05 2.61
CA LEU A 22 4.04 -3.34 1.23
C LEU A 22 2.69 -4.05 1.19
N LEU A 23 1.92 -3.73 0.17
CA LEU A 23 0.68 -4.41 -0.16
C LEU A 23 0.68 -4.78 -1.64
N LEU A 24 0.43 -6.05 -1.94
CA LEU A 24 0.31 -6.54 -3.31
C LEU A 24 -0.96 -5.96 -3.98
N PRO A 25 -0.98 -5.88 -5.32
CA PRO A 25 -2.23 -5.63 -6.04
C PRO A 25 -3.19 -6.80 -5.87
N ASP A 26 -4.47 -6.53 -6.13
CA ASP A 26 -5.49 -7.56 -6.34
C ASP A 26 -5.66 -8.47 -5.11
N LEU A 27 -5.85 -7.84 -3.94
CA LEU A 27 -6.16 -8.49 -2.68
C LEU A 27 -7.67 -8.40 -2.40
N GLU A 28 -8.25 -9.51 -1.94
CA GLU A 28 -9.65 -9.60 -1.58
C GLU A 28 -10.00 -8.60 -0.48
N GLY A 29 -11.16 -7.95 -0.63
CA GLY A 29 -11.64 -6.95 0.32
C GLY A 29 -10.91 -5.61 0.29
N ILE A 30 -9.99 -5.36 -0.66
CA ILE A 30 -9.32 -4.07 -0.86
C ILE A 30 -9.72 -3.47 -2.20
N ASP A 31 -10.82 -2.72 -2.17
CA ASP A 31 -11.52 -2.18 -3.33
C ASP A 31 -11.27 -0.68 -3.55
N THR A 32 -10.76 0.05 -2.55
CA THR A 32 -10.46 1.48 -2.66
C THR A 32 -8.98 1.80 -2.41
N PRO A 33 -8.43 2.82 -3.11
CA PRO A 33 -7.07 3.31 -2.86
C PRO A 33 -6.83 3.69 -1.40
N GLU A 34 -7.80 4.36 -0.77
CA GLU A 34 -7.72 4.83 0.60
C GLU A 34 -7.60 3.66 1.57
N LYS A 35 -8.42 2.62 1.38
CA LYS A 35 -8.36 1.39 2.18
C LYS A 35 -7.03 0.67 1.98
N GLN A 36 -6.51 0.61 0.76
CA GLN A 36 -5.20 0.03 0.46
C GLN A 36 -4.08 0.74 1.24
N ILE A 37 -4.07 2.08 1.21
CA ILE A 37 -3.09 2.90 1.93
C ILE A 37 -3.20 2.70 3.44
N LEU A 38 -4.41 2.75 4.01
CA LEU A 38 -4.63 2.56 5.44
C LEU A 38 -4.15 1.18 5.92
N ILE A 39 -4.43 0.12 5.16
CA ILE A 39 -3.97 -1.24 5.49
C ILE A 39 -2.45 -1.34 5.40
N ALA A 40 -1.82 -0.73 4.38
CA ALA A 40 -0.37 -0.71 4.25
C ALA A 40 0.31 0.05 5.40
N CYS A 41 -0.22 1.22 5.78
CA CYS A 41 0.24 1.99 6.94
C CYS A 41 0.08 1.20 8.24
N TYR A 42 -1.08 0.56 8.45
CA TYR A 42 -1.34 -0.27 9.62
C TYR A 42 -0.33 -1.42 9.73
N LYS A 43 -0.06 -2.13 8.62
CA LYS A 43 0.96 -3.19 8.56
C LYS A 43 2.39 -2.66 8.81
N ALA A 44 2.67 -1.41 8.45
CA ALA A 44 3.96 -0.75 8.68
C ALA A 44 4.10 -0.11 10.08
N GLY A 45 3.04 -0.11 10.88
CA GLY A 45 2.99 0.62 12.15
C GLY A 45 3.08 2.15 12.00
N ILE A 46 2.61 2.69 10.86
CA ILE A 46 2.58 4.11 10.55
C ILE A 46 1.20 4.67 10.92
N ASP A 47 1.16 5.71 11.75
CA ASP A 47 -0.05 6.50 12.00
C ASP A 47 -0.20 7.59 10.91
N PRO A 48 -1.10 7.43 9.92
CA PRO A 48 -1.23 8.36 8.80
C PRO A 48 -1.79 9.72 9.20
N GLN A 49 -2.28 9.89 10.45
CA GLN A 49 -2.73 11.17 10.98
C GLN A 49 -1.62 11.97 11.68
N LYS A 50 -0.53 11.31 12.08
CA LYS A 50 0.56 11.92 12.87
C LYS A 50 1.92 11.85 12.21
N GLU A 51 2.12 10.94 11.27
CA GLU A 51 3.42 10.70 10.63
C GLU A 51 3.37 11.10 9.16
N ALA A 52 4.45 11.74 8.69
CA ALA A 52 4.67 11.92 7.27
C ALA A 52 5.20 10.61 6.67
N PHE A 53 4.66 10.21 5.52
CA PHE A 53 5.08 9.00 4.81
C PHE A 53 5.01 9.20 3.30
N LEU A 54 5.80 8.41 2.59
CA LEU A 54 5.80 8.35 1.13
C LEU A 54 5.01 7.12 0.67
N ILE A 55 4.39 7.23 -0.49
CA ILE A 55 3.67 6.14 -1.15
C ILE A 55 4.33 5.90 -2.52
N TYR A 56 4.77 4.68 -2.74
CA TYR A 56 5.26 4.20 -4.03
C TYR A 56 4.28 3.19 -4.60
N ARG A 57 4.18 3.11 -5.93
CA ARG A 57 3.36 2.12 -6.64
C ARG A 57 4.21 1.21 -7.50
N PHE A 58 3.82 -0.05 -7.63
CA PHE A 58 4.47 -1.02 -8.51
C PHE A 58 3.45 -1.97 -9.13
N LYS A 59 3.83 -2.62 -10.23
CA LYS A 59 3.05 -3.71 -10.86
C LYS A 59 3.67 -5.04 -10.44
N ALA A 60 2.83 -6.03 -10.15
CA ALA A 60 3.27 -7.39 -9.84
C ALA A 60 2.69 -8.36 -10.87
N LYS A 61 3.44 -9.42 -11.18
CA LYS A 61 2.98 -10.55 -12.01
C LYS A 61 2.95 -11.78 -11.13
N LYS A 62 1.75 -12.35 -10.93
CA LYS A 62 1.57 -13.61 -10.21
C LYS A 62 2.00 -14.76 -11.13
N TYR A 63 2.84 -15.66 -10.63
CA TYR A 63 3.19 -16.92 -11.28
C TYR A 63 2.66 -18.04 -10.39
N SER A 64 1.84 -18.92 -10.93
CA SER A 64 1.39 -20.15 -10.28
C SER A 64 2.06 -21.34 -10.98
N SER A 65 2.49 -22.33 -10.19
CA SER A 65 2.95 -23.63 -10.70
C SER A 65 1.82 -24.45 -11.29
#